data_AF-A0A9E6WAR9-F1
#
_entry.id   AF-A0A9E6WAR9-F1
#
_cell.length_a   1.000
_cell.length_b   1.000
_cell.length_c   1.000
_cell.angle_alpha   90.00
_cell.angle_beta   90.00
_cell.angle_gamma   90.00
#
_symmetry.space_group_name_H-M   'P 1'
#
loop_
_entity.id
_entity.type
_entity.pdbx_description
1 polymer ?
#
loop_
_entity_poly.entity_id
_entity_poly.type
_entity_poly.pdbx_seq_one_letter_code
_entity_poly.pdbx_strand_id
1 'polypeptide(L)'
;MTVDYIEEYTSPPRPYNGHFYHDKVKTRNEKQKIQYYAGDLVIPVRQEKIKYLLEMFEPKANDSFFRWNFFDNILDQREYFSSYGFEENAQKYLNDHPEFKAEFMKVREQDSTLIGNHRAQLAWIYNNSEWLEKSWKRYPVGRIFKNYNK
;
A
#
# COMPACT_ATOMS: atom_id res chain seq x y z
N MET A 1 -2.98 -1.96 15.31
CA MET A 1 -4.14 -2.30 14.45
C MET A 1 -3.66 -3.24 13.35
N THR A 2 -4.51 -4.12 12.82
CA THR A 2 -4.21 -4.86 11.59
C THR A 2 -4.79 -4.11 10.40
N VAL A 3 -3.97 -3.80 9.39
CA VAL A 3 -4.41 -3.18 8.13
C VAL A 3 -4.10 -4.10 6.96
N ASP A 4 -4.89 -3.99 5.90
CA ASP A 4 -4.65 -4.68 4.64
C ASP A 4 -3.96 -3.77 3.63
N TYR A 5 -3.17 -4.35 2.76
CA TYR A 5 -2.64 -3.72 1.56
C TYR A 5 -3.13 -4.49 0.34
N ILE A 6 -3.62 -3.77 -0.67
CA ILE A 6 -3.97 -4.37 -1.95
C ILE A 6 -2.67 -4.75 -2.66
N GLU A 7 -2.52 -6.02 -3.04
CA GLU A 7 -1.34 -6.48 -3.80
C GLU A 7 -1.67 -6.57 -5.28
N GLU A 8 -2.75 -7.29 -5.58
CA GLU A 8 -3.23 -7.57 -6.92
C GLU A 8 -4.74 -7.33 -6.99
N TYR A 9 -5.20 -6.85 -8.13
CA TYR A 9 -6.60 -6.76 -8.51
C TYR A 9 -6.67 -6.65 -10.04
N THR A 10 -7.82 -6.99 -10.62
CA THR A 10 -8.09 -6.81 -12.04
C THR A 10 -9.36 -6.00 -12.22
N SER A 11 -9.35 -5.04 -13.13
CA SER A 11 -10.55 -4.27 -13.49
C SER A 11 -10.90 -4.50 -14.95
N PRO A 12 -12.20 -4.51 -15.32
CA PRO A 12 -12.60 -4.52 -16.71
C PRO A 12 -12.16 -3.20 -17.39
N PRO A 13 -11.92 -3.20 -18.71
CA PRO A 13 -11.53 -1.99 -19.44
C PRO A 13 -12.69 -1.00 -19.63
N ARG A 14 -13.92 -1.38 -19.29
CA ARG A 14 -15.13 -0.55 -19.40
C ARG A 14 -15.92 -0.61 -18.10
N PRO A 15 -16.57 0.49 -17.69
CA PRO A 15 -17.35 0.51 -16.46
C PRO A 15 -18.65 -0.29 -16.61
N TYR A 16 -19.15 -0.82 -15.49
CA TYR A 16 -20.46 -1.43 -15.33
C TYR A 16 -21.25 -0.62 -14.29
N ASN A 17 -22.44 -0.11 -14.66
CA ASN A 17 -23.22 0.82 -13.84
C ASN A 17 -22.42 2.04 -13.33
N GLY A 18 -21.46 2.53 -14.12
CA GLY A 18 -20.60 3.67 -13.74
C GLY A 18 -19.38 3.30 -12.87
N HIS A 19 -19.19 2.01 -12.57
CA HIS A 19 -18.14 1.52 -11.69
C HIS A 19 -17.14 0.61 -12.40
N PHE A 20 -15.88 0.64 -11.97
CA PHE A 20 -14.82 -0.26 -12.45
C PHE A 20 -14.63 -1.41 -11.46
N TYR A 21 -15.43 -2.45 -11.62
CA TYR A 21 -15.44 -3.53 -10.66
C TYR A 21 -14.08 -4.24 -10.53
N HIS A 22 -13.51 -4.29 -9.32
CA HIS A 22 -12.26 -5.00 -9.06
C HIS A 22 -12.53 -6.48 -8.77
N ASP A 23 -11.99 -7.34 -9.62
CA ASP A 23 -11.99 -8.79 -9.48
C ASP A 23 -10.60 -9.33 -9.08
N LYS A 24 -10.54 -10.59 -8.65
CA LYS A 24 -9.29 -11.30 -8.28
C LYS A 24 -8.42 -10.54 -7.28
N VAL A 25 -9.05 -9.97 -6.25
CA VAL A 25 -8.37 -9.16 -5.24
C VAL A 25 -7.50 -10.02 -4.33
N LYS A 26 -6.19 -9.74 -4.30
CA LYS A 26 -5.26 -10.26 -3.29
C LYS A 26 -4.83 -9.15 -2.35
N THR A 27 -4.71 -9.51 -1.08
CA THR A 27 -4.22 -8.61 -0.04
C THR A 27 -3.24 -9.34 0.86
N ARG A 28 -2.26 -8.58 1.34
CA ARG A 28 -1.48 -8.89 2.54
C ARG A 28 -1.96 -8.03 3.70
N ASN A 29 -1.66 -8.43 4.92
CA ASN A 29 -1.95 -7.63 6.10
C ASN A 29 -0.72 -7.41 6.96
N GLU A 30 -0.76 -6.32 7.73
CA GLU A 30 0.30 -5.95 8.66
C GLU A 30 -0.27 -5.39 9.95
N LYS A 31 0.44 -5.62 11.06
CA LYS A 31 0.18 -4.92 12.31
C LYS A 31 0.94 -3.60 12.32
N GLN A 32 0.20 -2.50 12.36
CA GLN A 32 0.77 -1.15 12.35
C GLN A 32 0.20 -0.28 13.49
N LYS A 33 1.02 0.67 13.95
CA LYS A 33 0.59 1.79 14.77
C LYS A 33 0.26 2.94 13.82
N ILE A 34 -1.02 3.30 13.75
CA ILE A 34 -1.54 4.31 12.83
C ILE A 34 -2.13 5.46 13.64
N GLN A 35 -1.84 6.68 13.20
CA GLN A 35 -2.45 7.89 13.72
C GLN A 35 -3.82 8.08 13.08
N TYR A 36 -4.80 8.47 13.90
CA TYR A 36 -6.13 8.84 13.45
C TYR A 36 -6.41 10.32 13.71
N TYR A 37 -7.36 10.86 12.97
CA TYR A 37 -7.73 12.27 13.00
C TYR A 37 -9.22 12.43 13.31
N ALA A 38 -9.61 13.65 13.66
CA ALA A 38 -11.02 13.97 13.81
C ALA A 38 -11.77 13.67 12.51
N GLY A 39 -12.86 12.91 12.60
CA GLY A 39 -13.63 12.41 11.44
C GLY A 39 -13.47 10.92 11.19
N ASP A 40 -12.41 10.29 11.68
CA ASP A 40 -12.26 8.83 11.62
C ASP A 40 -13.28 8.13 12.53
N LEU A 41 -13.78 6.98 12.08
CA LEU A 41 -14.83 6.23 12.76
C LEU A 41 -14.28 4.93 13.35
N VAL A 42 -14.66 4.66 14.61
CA VAL A 42 -14.50 3.35 15.24
C VAL A 42 -15.87 2.70 15.33
N ILE A 43 -16.06 1.61 14.58
CA ILE A 43 -17.35 0.94 14.47
C ILE A 43 -17.33 -0.34 15.32
N PRO A 44 -18.18 -0.47 16.35
CA PRO A 44 -18.30 -1.71 17.12
C PRO A 44 -18.83 -2.85 16.25
N VAL A 45 -18.15 -3.99 16.28
CA VAL A 45 -18.51 -5.15 15.45
C VAL A 45 -19.52 -6.10 16.10
N ARG A 46 -19.81 -5.95 17.39
CA ARG A 46 -20.81 -6.75 18.13
C ARG A 46 -22.19 -6.13 18.02
N GLN A 47 -22.77 -6.18 16.82
CA GLN A 47 -24.09 -5.65 16.52
C GLN A 47 -24.79 -6.47 15.43
N GLU A 48 -26.12 -6.37 15.33
CA GLU A 48 -26.94 -7.13 14.38
C GLU A 48 -26.53 -6.90 12.92
N LYS A 49 -26.04 -5.70 12.59
CA LYS A 49 -25.66 -5.30 11.23
C LYS A 49 -24.25 -5.71 10.81
N ILE A 50 -23.54 -6.54 11.60
CA ILE A 50 -22.14 -6.88 11.33
C ILE A 50 -21.91 -7.52 9.95
N LYS A 51 -22.84 -8.33 9.45
CA LYS A 51 -22.70 -8.95 8.12
C LYS A 51 -22.60 -7.90 7.02
N TYR A 52 -23.42 -6.85 7.09
CA TYR A 52 -23.35 -5.74 6.14
C TYR A 52 -22.01 -5.00 6.25
N LEU A 53 -21.55 -4.72 7.46
CA LEU A 53 -20.27 -4.03 7.66
C LEU A 53 -19.09 -4.84 7.12
N LEU A 54 -19.06 -6.16 7.34
CA LEU A 54 -18.01 -7.02 6.80
C LEU A 54 -18.08 -7.10 5.27
N GLU A 55 -19.28 -7.22 4.69
CA GLU A 55 -19.43 -7.25 3.22
C GLU A 55 -18.93 -5.94 2.58
N MET A 56 -19.26 -4.79 3.16
CA MET A 56 -18.88 -3.49 2.60
C MET A 56 -17.40 -3.15 2.84
N PHE A 57 -16.84 -3.52 4.00
CA PHE A 57 -15.52 -3.07 4.43
C PHE A 57 -14.40 -4.11 4.33
N GLU A 58 -14.67 -5.38 4.05
CA GLU A 58 -13.60 -6.33 3.76
C GLU A 58 -13.21 -6.23 2.27
N PRO A 59 -11.96 -5.91 1.90
CA PRO A 59 -11.59 -5.65 0.50
C PRO A 59 -11.79 -6.85 -0.43
N LYS A 60 -11.86 -8.06 0.12
CA LYS A 60 -12.09 -9.31 -0.62
C LYS A 60 -13.57 -9.72 -0.70
N ALA A 61 -14.46 -9.06 0.03
CA ALA A 61 -15.89 -9.35 -0.02
C ALA A 61 -16.49 -8.91 -1.36
N ASN A 62 -17.55 -9.61 -1.80
CA ASN A 62 -18.07 -9.56 -3.17
C ASN A 62 -18.61 -8.18 -3.54
N ASP A 63 -19.30 -7.54 -2.61
CA ASP A 63 -19.91 -6.24 -2.80
C ASP A 63 -19.20 -5.14 -1.99
N SER A 64 -17.92 -5.35 -1.69
CA SER A 64 -17.16 -4.37 -0.93
C SER A 64 -16.99 -3.04 -1.65
N PHE A 65 -16.79 -1.98 -0.87
CA PHE A 65 -16.45 -0.66 -1.40
C PHE A 65 -15.19 -0.69 -2.26
N PHE A 66 -14.25 -1.59 -1.97
CA PHE A 66 -13.09 -1.77 -2.82
C PHE A 66 -13.49 -2.36 -4.18
N ARG A 67 -14.24 -3.46 -4.19
CA ARG A 67 -14.64 -4.11 -5.44
C ARG A 67 -15.51 -3.21 -6.31
N TRP A 68 -16.26 -2.28 -5.72
CA TRP A 68 -17.01 -1.25 -6.45
C TRP A 68 -16.27 0.09 -6.58
N ASN A 69 -14.94 0.08 -6.54
CA ASN A 69 -14.05 1.21 -6.86
C ASN A 69 -14.25 2.51 -6.05
N PHE A 70 -14.87 2.44 -4.88
CA PHE A 70 -15.06 3.59 -3.99
C PHE A 70 -13.77 4.00 -3.26
N PHE A 71 -12.76 3.12 -3.23
CA PHE A 71 -11.49 3.35 -2.56
C PHE A 71 -10.28 3.38 -3.51
N ASP A 72 -10.49 3.69 -4.79
CA ASP A 72 -9.41 3.74 -5.80
C ASP A 72 -8.34 4.78 -5.50
N ASN A 73 -8.65 5.77 -4.64
CA ASN A 73 -7.70 6.78 -4.21
C ASN A 73 -6.46 6.19 -3.52
N ILE A 74 -6.51 4.96 -2.99
CA ILE A 74 -5.35 4.29 -2.40
C ILE A 74 -4.42 3.64 -3.45
N LEU A 75 -4.91 3.47 -4.69
CA LEU A 75 -4.19 2.80 -5.76
C LEU A 75 -3.23 3.75 -6.49
N ASP A 76 -3.52 5.05 -6.41
CA ASP A 76 -2.69 6.12 -6.95
C ASP A 76 -1.47 6.38 -6.06
N GLN A 77 -0.27 6.26 -6.64
CA GLN A 77 1.00 6.50 -5.95
C GLN A 77 1.43 7.95 -6.13
N ARG A 78 0.81 8.84 -5.36
CA ARG A 78 0.95 10.30 -5.57
C ARG A 78 2.32 10.84 -5.15
N GLU A 79 2.98 10.21 -4.19
CA GLU A 79 4.25 10.70 -3.65
C GLU A 79 5.47 9.97 -4.23
N TYR A 80 5.30 9.25 -5.34
CA TYR A 80 6.43 8.59 -6.00
C TYR A 80 7.46 9.61 -6.49
N PHE A 81 8.72 9.22 -6.50
CA PHE A 81 9.79 10.14 -6.86
C PHE A 81 9.70 10.58 -8.34
N SER A 82 9.94 11.87 -8.58
CA SER A 82 10.29 12.37 -9.91
C SER A 82 11.78 12.14 -10.15
N SER A 83 12.16 11.63 -11.33
CA SER A 83 13.57 11.56 -11.72
C SER A 83 14.22 12.94 -11.80
N TYR A 84 13.42 13.98 -12.10
CA TYR A 84 13.83 15.37 -12.02
C TYR A 84 13.95 15.79 -10.55
N GLY A 85 15.14 15.64 -9.96
CA GLY A 85 15.48 16.11 -8.62
C GLY A 85 15.75 15.02 -7.56
N PHE A 86 15.29 13.78 -7.76
CA PHE A 86 15.51 12.72 -6.76
C PHE A 86 16.94 12.17 -6.76
N GLU A 87 17.63 12.21 -7.90
CA GLU A 87 18.96 11.61 -8.03
C GLU A 87 19.99 12.20 -7.07
N GLU A 88 19.99 13.53 -6.88
CA GLU A 88 20.89 14.20 -5.93
C GLU A 88 20.61 13.75 -4.49
N ASN A 89 19.34 13.61 -4.12
CA ASN A 89 18.94 13.11 -2.82
C ASN A 89 19.37 11.64 -2.64
N ALA A 90 19.14 10.78 -3.63
CA ALA A 90 19.54 9.38 -3.60
C ALA A 90 21.07 9.24 -3.45
N GLN A 91 21.83 10.05 -4.20
CA GLN A 91 23.30 10.04 -4.13
C GLN A 91 23.80 10.51 -2.76
N LYS A 92 23.20 11.56 -2.20
CA LYS A 92 23.51 12.01 -0.85
C LYS A 92 23.16 10.94 0.19
N TYR A 93 21.98 10.34 0.08
CA TYR A 93 21.53 9.28 0.99
C TYR A 93 22.48 8.07 1.00
N LEU A 94 22.94 7.63 -0.18
CA LEU A 94 23.94 6.55 -0.29
C LEU A 94 25.28 6.92 0.36
N ASN A 95 25.69 8.19 0.30
CA ASN A 95 26.94 8.63 0.93
C ASN A 95 26.80 8.72 2.46
N ASP A 96 25.64 9.17 2.94
CA ASP A 96 25.35 9.32 4.36
C ASP A 96 25.04 7.96 5.03
N HIS A 97 24.67 6.92 4.26
CA HIS A 97 24.35 5.57 4.75
C HIS A 97 25.20 4.48 4.08
N PRO A 98 26.46 4.26 4.53
CA PRO A 98 27.38 3.30 3.92
C PRO A 98 26.87 1.85 3.91
N GLU A 99 26.16 1.42 4.96
CA GLU A 99 25.59 0.06 5.03
C GLU A 99 24.49 -0.14 3.97
N PHE A 100 23.60 0.83 3.82
CA PHE A 100 22.56 0.82 2.79
C PHE A 100 23.17 0.84 1.39
N LYS A 101 24.24 1.62 1.18
CA LYS A 101 24.97 1.63 -0.10
C LYS A 101 25.60 0.27 -0.41
N ALA A 102 26.17 -0.41 0.58
CA ALA A 102 26.73 -1.74 0.38
C ALA A 102 25.65 -2.76 0.00
N GLU A 103 24.48 -2.71 0.65
CA GLU A 103 23.32 -3.54 0.29
C GLU A 103 22.85 -3.25 -1.14
N PHE A 104 22.67 -1.97 -1.49
CA PHE A 104 22.28 -1.57 -2.84
C PHE A 104 23.24 -2.10 -3.92
N MET A 105 24.56 -1.96 -3.71
CA MET A 105 25.56 -2.46 -4.66
C MET A 105 25.50 -3.98 -4.81
N LYS A 106 25.34 -4.70 -3.70
CA LYS A 106 25.17 -6.16 -3.72
C LYS A 106 23.93 -6.58 -4.51
N VAL A 107 22.79 -5.91 -4.30
CA VAL A 107 21.56 -6.21 -5.05
C VAL A 107 21.74 -5.86 -6.53
N ARG A 108 22.37 -4.73 -6.84
CA ARG A 108 22.65 -4.31 -8.22
C ARG A 108 23.53 -5.30 -9.00
N GLU A 109 24.47 -5.97 -8.35
CA GLU A 109 25.29 -7.02 -8.97
C GLU A 109 24.50 -8.31 -9.25
N GLN A 110 23.47 -8.59 -8.45
CA GLN A 110 22.69 -9.82 -8.51
C GLN A 110 21.43 -9.70 -9.38
N ASP A 111 20.87 -8.50 -9.48
CA ASP A 111 19.64 -8.22 -10.23
C ASP A 111 19.95 -7.52 -11.56
N SER A 112 19.83 -8.28 -12.65
CA SER A 112 20.07 -7.79 -14.01
C SER A 112 19.13 -6.66 -14.43
N THR A 113 17.97 -6.49 -13.77
CA THR A 113 17.04 -5.40 -14.07
C THR A 113 17.55 -4.04 -13.59
N LEU A 114 18.47 -4.01 -12.63
CA LEU A 114 19.09 -2.79 -12.11
C LEU A 114 20.31 -2.36 -12.94
N ILE A 115 21.01 -3.32 -13.55
CA ILE A 115 22.22 -3.04 -14.33
C ILE A 115 21.87 -2.20 -15.56
N GLY A 116 22.47 -1.02 -15.66
CA GLY A 116 22.23 -0.10 -16.79
C GLY A 116 20.85 0.59 -16.78
N ASN A 117 20.00 0.33 -15.78
CA ASN A 117 18.68 0.96 -15.66
C ASN A 117 18.66 1.98 -14.52
N HIS A 118 18.93 3.24 -14.84
CA HIS A 118 18.97 4.34 -13.87
C HIS A 118 17.67 4.49 -13.07
N ARG A 119 16.52 4.43 -13.75
CA ARG A 119 15.21 4.58 -13.11
C ARG A 119 14.94 3.43 -12.14
N ALA A 120 15.31 2.19 -12.49
CA ALA A 120 15.14 1.04 -11.61
C ALA A 120 16.04 1.13 -10.37
N GLN A 121 17.26 1.66 -10.51
CA GLN A 121 18.16 1.94 -9.39
C GLN A 121 17.58 2.98 -8.42
N LEU A 122 17.10 4.12 -8.94
CA LEU A 122 16.42 5.13 -8.13
C LEU A 122 15.17 4.58 -7.46
N ALA A 123 14.40 3.75 -8.17
CA ALA A 123 13.22 3.09 -7.61
C ALA A 123 13.57 2.13 -6.47
N TRP A 124 14.64 1.36 -6.61
CA TRP A 124 15.11 0.50 -5.54
C TRP A 124 15.50 1.33 -4.30
N ILE A 125 16.24 2.43 -4.49
CA ILE A 125 16.63 3.31 -3.39
C ILE A 125 15.40 3.89 -2.69
N TYR A 126 14.46 4.46 -3.46
CA TYR A 126 13.21 5.00 -2.92
C TYR A 126 12.44 3.95 -2.10
N ASN A 127 12.23 2.76 -2.67
CA ASN A 127 11.44 1.69 -2.05
C ASN A 127 12.09 1.08 -0.80
N ASN A 128 13.41 1.21 -0.63
CA ASN A 128 14.14 0.68 0.52
C ASN A 128 14.59 1.77 1.51
N SER A 129 14.22 3.03 1.27
CA SER A 129 14.53 4.17 2.12
C SER A 129 13.32 4.61 2.96
N GLU A 130 13.53 5.61 3.80
CA GLU A 130 12.45 6.28 4.56
C GLU A 130 11.41 6.98 3.68
N TRP A 131 11.74 7.27 2.40
CA TRP A 131 10.85 7.96 1.46
C TRP A 131 9.72 7.09 0.93
N LEU A 132 9.77 5.77 1.11
CA LEU A 132 8.72 4.87 0.67
C LEU A 132 7.36 5.33 1.24
N GLU A 133 6.45 5.69 0.35
CA GLU A 133 5.07 6.03 0.69
C GLU A 133 4.35 4.81 1.31
N LYS A 134 4.32 4.75 2.65
CA LYS A 134 3.70 3.65 3.39
C LYS A 134 2.18 3.59 3.24
N SER A 135 1.54 4.67 2.79
CA SER A 135 0.10 4.72 2.52
C SER A 135 -0.30 4.10 1.19
N TRP A 136 0.64 3.94 0.25
CA TRP A 136 0.31 3.42 -1.06
C TRP A 136 -0.29 2.01 -0.95
N LYS A 137 -1.46 1.83 -1.57
CA LYS A 137 -2.31 0.62 -1.51
C LYS A 137 -2.75 0.18 -0.12
N ARG A 138 -2.52 0.98 0.94
CA ARG A 138 -3.02 0.68 2.27
C ARG A 138 -4.53 0.89 2.29
N TYR A 139 -5.26 -0.15 2.65
CA TYR A 139 -6.71 -0.11 2.71
C TYR A 139 -7.19 0.85 3.83
N PRO A 140 -8.21 1.68 3.59
CA PRO A 140 -8.61 2.72 4.54
C PRO A 140 -9.42 2.18 5.73
N VAL A 141 -9.77 0.90 5.73
CA VAL A 141 -10.41 0.23 6.86
C VAL A 141 -9.43 -0.71 7.54
N GLY A 142 -9.23 -0.51 8.84
CA GLY A 142 -8.38 -1.37 9.66
C GLY A 142 -9.14 -2.08 10.77
N ARG A 143 -8.54 -3.17 11.29
CA ARG A 143 -9.16 -4.09 12.24
C ARG A 143 -8.48 -4.01 13.60
N ILE A 144 -9.28 -3.71 14.63
CA ILE A 144 -8.83 -3.66 16.02
C ILE A 144 -9.22 -4.95 16.72
N PHE A 145 -8.27 -5.87 16.85
CA PHE A 145 -8.41 -7.05 17.68
C PHE A 145 -7.96 -6.72 19.11
N LYS A 146 -8.87 -6.80 20.07
CA LYS A 146 -8.49 -6.82 21.49
C LYS A 146 -7.99 -8.23 21.81
N ASN A 147 -6.76 -8.35 22.33
CA ASN A 147 -6.36 -9.57 23.01
C ASN A 147 -7.27 -9.73 24.23
N TYR A 148 -8.16 -10.72 24.21
CA TYR A 148 -8.80 -11.19 25.42
C TYR A 148 -7.79 -12.06 26.15
N ASN A 149 -7.08 -11.47 27.11
CA ASN A 149 -6.51 -12.28 28.18
C ASN A 149 -7.70 -12.79 28.98
N LYS A 150 -7.96 -14.10 28.90
CA LYS A 150 -8.86 -14.80 29.83
C LYS A 150 -8.24 -14.79 31.22
#